data_AF-A0A538NH35-F1
#
_entry.id   AF-A0A538NH35-F1
#
_cell.length_a   1.000
_cell.length_b   1.000
_cell.length_c   1.000
_cell.angle_alpha   90.00
_cell.angle_beta   90.00
_cell.angle_gamma   90.00
#
_symmetry.space_group_name_H-M   'P 1'
#
loop_
_entity.id
_entity.type
_entity.pdbx_description
1 polymer ?
#
loop_
_entity_poly.entity_id
_entity_poly.type
_entity_poly.pdbx_seq_one_letter_code
_entity_poly.pdbx_strand_id
1 'polypeptide(L)' 'MNFIRFENHAINIDNVAYVTRSDDNRVVLTFCAAKSESSLHLVLKGAGAEQVWDFFVKSSTATFGKVG' A
#
# COMPACT_ATOMS: atom_id res chain seq x y z
N MET A 1 10.38 12.80 -2.44
CA MET A 1 10.24 11.34 -2.31
C MET A 1 9.81 11.04 -0.91
N ASN A 2 8.62 10.49 -0.75
CA ASN A 2 8.05 10.14 0.54
C ASN A 2 8.12 8.63 0.76
N PHE A 3 8.53 8.20 1.96
CA PHE A 3 8.71 6.79 2.27
C PHE A 3 7.97 6.39 3.54
N ILE A 4 7.34 5.21 3.53
CA ILE A 4 6.94 4.52 4.76
C ILE A 4 8.03 3.50 5.07
N ARG A 5 8.56 3.55 6.29
CA ARG A 5 9.51 2.56 6.80
C ARG A 5 8.83 1.71 7.85
N PHE A 6 8.94 0.40 7.72
CA PHE A 6 8.51 -0.56 8.73
C PHE A 6 9.48 -1.74 8.67
N GLU A 7 9.82 -2.27 9.85
CA GLU A 7 10.85 -3.30 9.99
C GLU A 7 12.13 -2.91 9.21
N ASN A 8 12.52 -3.73 8.23
CA ASN A 8 13.68 -3.52 7.35
C ASN A 8 13.28 -3.13 5.91
N HIS A 9 12.04 -2.71 5.69
CA HIS A 9 11.51 -2.33 4.39
C HIS A 9 11.25 -0.83 4.30
N ALA A 10 11.54 -0.25 3.13
CA ALA A 10 11.18 1.12 2.79
C ALA A 10 10.34 1.11 1.52
N ILE A 11 9.13 1.66 1.61
CA ILE A 11 8.20 1.76 0.49
C ILE A 11 8.16 3.21 0.03
N ASN A 12 8.50 3.45 -1.24
CA ASN A 12 8.26 4.74 -1.86
C ASN A 12 6.77 4.88 -2.17
N ILE A 13 6.09 5.80 -1.47
CA ILE A 13 4.65 5.98 -1.61
C ILE A 13 4.28 6.59 -2.95
N ASP A 14 5.20 7.33 -3.57
CA ASP A 14 4.98 7.99 -4.86
C ASP A 14 4.76 6.95 -5.99
N ASN A 15 5.16 5.69 -5.76
CA ASN A 15 4.98 4.57 -6.68
C ASN A 15 3.75 3.71 -6.38
N VAL A 16 3.04 3.97 -5.27
CA VAL A 16 1.86 3.21 -4.89
C VAL A 16 0.64 3.77 -5.64
N ALA A 17 0.04 2.94 -6.49
CA ALA A 17 -1.15 3.30 -7.23
C ALA A 17 -2.43 3.05 -6.42
N TYR A 18 -2.49 1.92 -5.71
CA TYR A 18 -3.65 1.54 -4.91
C TYR A 18 -3.24 0.87 -3.61
N VAL A 19 -4.08 1.06 -2.59
CA VAL A 19 -3.98 0.38 -1.31
C VAL A 19 -5.33 -0.24 -0.99
N THR A 20 -5.35 -1.54 -0.71
CA THR A 20 -6.54 -2.26 -0.26
C THR A 20 -6.27 -2.97 1.05
N ARG A 21 -7.32 -3.13 1.86
CA ARG A 21 -7.29 -3.92 3.09
C ARG A 21 -8.31 -5.05 2.97
N SER A 22 -7.89 -6.26 3.31
CA SER A 22 -8.78 -7.42 3.40
C SER A 22 -9.41 -7.55 4.78
N ASP A 23 -10.49 -8.33 4.88
CA ASP A 23 -11.21 -8.59 6.14
C ASP A 23 -10.33 -9.24 7.22
N ASP A 24 -9.27 -9.95 6.82
CA ASP A 24 -8.29 -10.55 7.73
C ASP A 24 -7.09 -9.61 8.02
N ASN A 25 -7.29 -8.30 7.91
CA ASN A 25 -6.32 -7.23 8.22
C ASN A 25 -5.03 -7.25 7.40
N ARG A 26 -5.00 -7.93 6.24
CA ARG A 26 -3.87 -7.80 5.31
C ARG A 26 -4.01 -6.51 4.54
N VAL A 27 -2.89 -5.90 4.23
CA VAL A 27 -2.84 -4.71 3.38
C VAL A 27 -2.11 -5.07 2.11
N VAL A 28 -2.72 -4.78 0.97
CA VAL A 28 -2.12 -4.99 -0.34
C VAL A 28 -1.81 -3.63 -0.95
N LEU A 29 -0.54 -3.42 -1.26
CA LEU A 29 -0.06 -2.27 -2.01
C LEU A 29 0.14 -2.69 -3.45
N THR A 30 -0.50 -1.97 -4.37
CA THR A 30 -0.33 -2.17 -5.80
C THR A 30 0.52 -1.05 -6.35
N PHE A 31 1.66 -1.39 -6.93
CA PHE A 31 2.55 -0.47 -7.61
C PHE A 31 2.27 -0.55 -9.11
N CYS A 32 1.95 0.59 -9.73
CA CYS A 32 1.80 0.68 -11.17
C CYS A 32 3.10 1.25 -11.74
N ALA A 33 3.86 0.45 -12.48
CA ALA A 33 4.86 1.02 -13.37
C ALA A 33 4.07 1.67 -14.50
N ALA A 34 4.09 3.00 -14.62
CA ALA A 34 3.26 3.80 -15.52
C ALA A 34 3.38 3.48 -17.04
N LYS A 35 4.02 2.37 -17.43
CA LYS A 35 4.22 1.89 -18.80
C LYS A 35 4.25 0.35 -18.94
N SER A 36 3.90 -0.44 -17.92
CA SER A 36 3.97 -1.90 -17.99
C SER A 36 2.65 -2.54 -17.57
N GLU A 37 2.17 -3.51 -18.35
CA GLU A 37 0.98 -4.33 -18.05
C GLU A 37 1.15 -5.20 -16.80
N SER A 38 2.31 -5.18 -16.14
CA SER A 38 2.60 -5.90 -14.91
C SER A 38 2.46 -4.99 -13.68
N SER A 39 1.37 -5.15 -12.95
CA SER A 39 1.24 -4.60 -11.60
C SER A 39 2.05 -5.43 -10.61
N LEU A 40 2.86 -4.76 -9.79
CA LEU A 40 3.53 -5.40 -8.67
C LEU A 40 2.65 -5.26 -7.43
N HIS A 41 2.45 -6.34 -6.69
CA HIS A 41 1.67 -6.35 -5.46
C HIS A 41 2.56 -6.71 -4.27
N LEU A 42 2.49 -5.93 -3.21
CA LEU A 42 3.10 -6.26 -1.91
C LEU A 42 2.01 -6.50 -0.90
N VAL A 43 2.04 -7.68 -0.27
CA VAL A 43 1.08 -8.05 0.79
C VAL A 43 1.76 -7.92 2.14
N LEU A 44 1.18 -7.11 3.01
CA LEU A 44 1.62 -6.88 4.37
C LEU A 44 0.65 -7.51 5.37
N LYS A 45 1.18 -7.93 6.52
CA LYS A 45 0.42 -8.49 7.65
C LYS A 45 0.91 -7.90 8.97
N GLY A 46 0.10 -8.02 10.02
CA GLY A 46 0.46 -7.63 11.38
C GLY A 46 0.74 -6.12 11.52
N ALA A 47 1.69 -5.75 12.37
CA ALA A 47 2.00 -4.36 12.70
C ALA A 47 2.39 -3.51 11.47
N GLY A 48 3.11 -4.09 10.50
CA GLY A 48 3.47 -3.40 9.26
C GLY A 48 2.26 -3.07 8.39
N ALA A 49 1.24 -3.94 8.37
CA ALA A 49 -0.01 -3.68 7.67
C ALA A 49 -0.79 -2.53 8.33
N GLU A 50 -0.92 -2.55 9.66
CA GLU A 50 -1.61 -1.50 10.41
C GLU A 50 -0.95 -0.14 10.21
N GLN A 51 0.37 -0.06 10.35
CA GLN A 51 1.12 1.19 10.16
C GLN A 51 0.93 1.76 8.75
N VAL A 52 1.03 0.91 7.73
CA VAL A 52 0.87 1.34 6.33
C VAL A 52 -0.57 1.77 6.05
N TRP A 53 -1.56 1.01 6.51
CA TRP A 53 -2.97 1.37 6.35
C TRP A 53 -3.29 2.71 7.01
N ASP A 54 -2.89 2.87 8.27
CA ASP A 54 -3.11 4.10 9.02
C ASP A 54 -2.47 5.31 8.35
N PHE A 55 -1.27 5.13 7.79
CA PHE A 55 -0.63 6.19 7.01
C PHE A 55 -1.52 6.62 5.85
N PHE A 56 -1.94 5.68 4.99
CA PHE A 56 -2.72 5.97 3.78
C PHE A 56 -4.14 6.48 4.07
N VAL A 57 -4.78 6.02 5.15
CA VAL A 57 -6.09 6.52 5.59
C VAL A 57 -5.99 7.93 6.15
N LYS A 58 -5.00 8.20 7.00
CA LYS A 58 -4.85 9.51 7.67
C LYS A 58 -4.28 10.58 6.75
N SER A 59 -3.51 10.21 5.72
CA SER A 59 -2.90 11.17 4.79
C SER A 59 -3.85 11.71 3.71
N SER A 60 -5.09 11.22 3.61
CA SER A 60 -6.02 11.53 2.50
C SER A 60 -5.46 11.27 1.08
N THR A 61 -4.31 10.59 0.95
CA THR A 61 -3.65 10.32 -0.34
C THR A 61 -4.05 8.99 -0.98
N ALA A 62 -4.96 8.24 -0.37
CA ALA A 62 -5.35 6.93 -0.86
C ALA A 62 -6.65 6.98 -1.70
N THR A 63 -6.54 6.58 -2.96
CA THR A 63 -7.70 6.18 -3.76
C THR A 63 -8.02 4.73 -3.42
N PHE A 64 -9.06 4.52 -2.60
CA PHE A 64 -9.47 3.18 -2.19
C PHE A 64 -10.21 2.48 -3.32
N GLY A 65 -9.64 1.38 -3.82
CA GLY A 65 -10.36 0.46 -4.70
C GLY A 65 -11.28 -0.43 -3.86
N LYS A 66 -12.60 -0.29 -4.04
CA LYS A 66 -13.58 -1.21 -3.45
C LYS A 66 -13.43 -2.56 -4.15
N VAL A 67 -12.92 -3.57 -3.45
CA VAL A 67 -12.98 -4.96 -3.94
C VAL A 67 -14.35 -5.48 -3.55
N GLY A 68 -15.20 -5.76 -4.56
CA GLY A 68 -16.54 -6.31 -4.40
C GLY A 68 -16.56 -7.83 -4.33
#